data_AF-A0A9E3ASR1-F1
#
_entry.id   AF-A0A9E3ASR1-F1
#
_cell.length_a   1.000
_cell.length_b   1.000
_cell.length_c   1.000
_cell.angle_alpha   90.00
_cell.angle_beta   90.00
_cell.angle_gamma   90.00
#
_symmetry.space_group_name_H-M   'P 1'
#
loop_
_entity.id
_entity.type
_entity.pdbx_description
1 polymer ?
#
loop_
_entity_poly.entity_id
_entity_poly.type
_entity_poly.pdbx_seq_one_letter_code
_entity_poly.pdbx_strand_id
1 'polypeptide(L)'
;MADFGQLRAVEITEAQTFADLCTYLDAAEATKGWLVFFTHDVSARPSEHGCRPDQLKAIAQEIRNRAIRVMPLCDAAAEFAPLGDS
;
A
#
# COMPACT_ATOMS: atom_id res chain seq x y z
N MET A 1 14.62 -3.03 16.47
CA MET A 1 14.53 -3.91 15.30
C MET A 1 13.16 -3.62 14.69
N ALA A 2 13.09 -3.03 13.50
CA ALA A 2 11.82 -2.90 12.80
C ALA A 2 11.30 -4.32 12.53
N ASP A 3 10.12 -4.65 13.03
CA ASP A 3 9.52 -5.96 12.79
C ASP A 3 8.93 -5.97 11.37
N PHE A 4 9.73 -6.45 10.41
CA PHE A 4 9.30 -6.62 9.03
C PHE A 4 8.15 -7.63 8.88
N GLY A 5 7.79 -8.37 9.94
CA GLY A 5 6.66 -9.30 9.97
C GLY A 5 5.29 -8.62 9.81
N GLN A 6 5.21 -7.29 9.94
CA GLN A 6 3.99 -6.52 9.71
C GLN A 6 3.94 -5.81 8.34
N LEU A 7 4.94 -6.00 7.47
CA LEU A 7 4.88 -5.51 6.10
C LEU A 7 4.11 -6.50 5.22
N ARG A 8 2.93 -6.06 4.77
CA ARG A 8 2.19 -6.75 3.71
C ARG A 8 2.43 -6.02 2.39
N ALA A 9 3.19 -6.64 1.49
CA ALA A 9 3.29 -6.19 0.11
C ALA A 9 2.18 -6.85 -0.71
N VAL A 10 1.38 -6.04 -1.40
CA VAL A 10 0.27 -6.49 -2.24
C VAL A 10 0.47 -5.97 -3.66
N GLU A 11 0.43 -6.89 -4.61
CA GLU A 11 0.46 -6.56 -6.03
C GLU A 11 -0.92 -6.07 -6.47
N ILE A 12 -0.95 -4.94 -7.18
CA ILE A 12 -2.13 -4.44 -7.87
C ILE A 12 -2.09 -4.91 -9.33
N THR A 13 -3.10 -5.68 -9.72
CA THR A 13 -3.28 -6.19 -11.08
C THR A 13 -4.63 -5.76 -11.67
N GLU A 14 -4.77 -5.85 -12.99
CA GLU A 14 -5.98 -5.42 -13.70
C GLU A 14 -7.21 -6.25 -13.29
N ALA A 15 -7.01 -7.52 -12.97
CA ALA A 15 -8.04 -8.45 -12.55
C ALA A 15 -8.68 -8.11 -11.18
N GLN A 16 -8.03 -7.29 -10.36
CA GLN A 16 -8.55 -6.92 -9.05
C GLN A 16 -9.59 -5.80 -9.16
N THR A 17 -10.72 -6.00 -8.49
CA THR A 17 -11.73 -4.97 -8.37
C THR A 17 -11.33 -3.95 -7.29
N PHE A 18 -11.96 -2.77 -7.34
CA PHE A 18 -11.79 -1.77 -6.28
C PHE A 18 -12.17 -2.32 -4.90
N ALA A 19 -13.19 -3.19 -4.83
CA ALA A 19 -13.60 -3.82 -3.59
C ALA A 19 -12.49 -4.73 -3.03
N ASP A 20 -11.82 -5.51 -3.88
CA ASP A 20 -10.68 -6.35 -3.48
C ASP A 20 -9.56 -5.50 -2.89
N LEU A 21 -9.23 -4.38 -3.54
CA LEU A 21 -8.19 -3.46 -3.04
C LEU A 21 -8.55 -2.87 -1.66
N CYS A 22 -9.82 -2.53 -1.43
CA CYS A 22 -10.31 -2.03 -0.15
C CYS A 22 -10.15 -3.06 0.98
N THR A 23 -10.26 -4.36 0.72
CA THR A 23 -10.08 -5.39 1.77
C THR A 23 -8.66 -5.37 2.35
N TYR A 24 -7.66 -5.01 1.55
CA TYR A 24 -6.28 -4.86 2.03
C TYR A 24 -6.13 -3.62 2.92
N LEU A 25 -6.85 -2.53 2.60
CA LEU A 25 -6.92 -1.35 3.46
C LEU A 25 -7.57 -1.70 4.80
N ASP A 26 -8.72 -2.39 4.78
CA ASP A 26 -9.42 -2.82 6.00
C ASP A 26 -8.50 -3.66 6.89
N ALA A 27 -7.75 -4.59 6.29
CA ALA A 27 -6.80 -5.43 7.01
C ALA A 27 -5.62 -4.62 7.59
N ALA A 28 -5.10 -3.63 6.85
CA ALA A 28 -4.02 -2.77 7.32
C ALA A 28 -4.47 -1.90 8.51
N GLU A 29 -5.69 -1.35 8.43
CA GLU A 29 -6.29 -0.58 9.52
C GLU A 29 -6.52 -1.44 10.76
N ALA A 30 -7.11 -2.63 10.60
CA ALA A 30 -7.40 -3.54 11.70
C ALA A 30 -6.13 -4.04 12.41
N THR A 31 -5.06 -4.27 11.66
CA THR A 31 -3.78 -4.74 12.21
C THR A 31 -2.86 -3.60 12.66
N LYS A 32 -3.20 -2.34 12.35
CA LYS A 32 -2.30 -1.18 12.43
C LYS A 32 -0.95 -1.47 11.74
N GLY A 33 -1.00 -2.27 10.68
CA GLY A 33 0.15 -2.80 9.97
C GLY A 33 0.56 -1.95 8.78
N TRP A 34 1.68 -2.32 8.17
CA TRP A 34 2.21 -1.66 6.98
C TRP A 34 1.67 -2.33 5.73
N LEU A 35 1.13 -1.52 4.81
CA LEU A 35 0.66 -1.99 3.50
C LEU A 35 1.45 -1.29 2.40
N VAL A 36 2.06 -2.09 1.52
CA VAL A 36 2.78 -1.62 0.35
C VAL A 36 2.07 -2.13 -0.89
N PHE A 37 1.48 -1.22 -1.66
CA PHE A 37 0.98 -1.53 -2.99
C PHE A 37 2.07 -1.36 -4.04
N PHE A 38 2.21 -2.34 -4.92
CA PHE A 38 3.10 -2.27 -6.08
C PHE A 38 2.42 -2.84 -7.32
N THR A 39 2.84 -2.42 -8.52
CA THR A 39 2.32 -2.93 -9.79
C THR A 39 3.43 -2.88 -10.84
N HIS A 40 3.34 -3.71 -11.87
CA HIS A 40 4.39 -3.82 -12.89
C HIS A 40 4.39 -2.64 -13.86
N ASP A 41 3.20 -2.20 -14.30
CA ASP A 41 3.04 -1.07 -15.20
C ASP A 41 1.71 -0.35 -14.93
N VAL A 42 1.69 0.96 -15.20
CA VAL A 42 0.48 1.77 -15.08
C VAL A 42 0.18 2.39 -16.44
N SER A 43 -0.83 1.87 -17.13
CA SER A 43 -1.17 2.34 -18.48
C SER A 43 -2.65 2.17 -18.83
N ALA A 44 -3.11 2.80 -19.91
CA ALA A 44 -4.49 2.69 -20.36
C ALA A 44 -4.86 1.26 -20.83
N ARG A 45 -3.85 0.47 -21.21
CA ARG A 45 -3.94 -0.96 -21.59
C ARG A 45 -2.78 -1.69 -20.90
N PRO A 46 -2.91 -1.98 -19.60
CA PRO A 46 -1.83 -2.57 -18.83
C PRO A 46 -1.51 -3.99 -19.28
N SER A 47 -0.34 -4.50 -18.88
CA SER A 47 -0.09 -5.94 -18.93
C SER A 47 -1.04 -6.68 -17.97
N GLU A 48 -1.07 -8.01 -18.03
CA GLU A 48 -1.85 -8.84 -17.10
C GLU A 48 -1.48 -8.60 -15.61
N HIS A 49 -0.27 -8.08 -15.36
CA HIS A 49 0.26 -7.72 -14.03
C HIS A 49 0.26 -6.21 -13.76
N GLY A 50 -0.24 -5.40 -14.71
CA GLY A 50 -0.30 -3.95 -14.58
C GLY A 50 -1.65 -3.47 -14.04
N CYS A 51 -1.76 -2.16 -13.89
CA CYS A 51 -2.95 -1.49 -13.36
C CYS A 51 -3.35 -0.30 -14.22
N ARG A 52 -4.65 -0.01 -14.34
CA ARG A 52 -5.10 1.21 -15.03
C ARG A 52 -4.89 2.44 -14.14
N PRO A 53 -4.52 3.61 -14.70
CA PRO A 53 -4.39 4.86 -13.95
C PRO A 53 -5.63 5.22 -13.11
N ASP A 54 -6.83 4.91 -13.61
CA ASP A 54 -8.07 5.17 -12.89
C ASP A 54 -8.23 4.30 -11.64
N GLN A 55 -7.83 3.03 -11.70
CA GLN A 55 -7.84 2.12 -10.55
C GLN A 55 -6.85 2.61 -9.48
N LEU A 56 -5.63 2.95 -9.91
CA LEU A 56 -4.61 3.49 -8.99
C LEU A 56 -5.05 4.82 -8.35
N LYS A 57 -5.70 5.69 -9.13
CA LYS A 57 -6.24 6.95 -8.63
C LYS A 57 -7.37 6.74 -7.64
N ALA A 58 -8.28 5.81 -7.92
CA ALA A 58 -9.40 5.49 -7.04
C ALA A 58 -8.90 4.99 -5.68
N ILE A 59 -7.94 4.05 -5.65
CA ILE A 59 -7.39 3.56 -4.38
C ILE A 59 -6.60 4.63 -3.63
N ALA A 60 -5.85 5.49 -4.33
CA ALA A 60 -5.13 6.61 -3.70
C ALA A 60 -6.07 7.68 -3.12
N GLN A 61 -7.25 7.86 -3.72
CA GLN A 61 -8.30 8.71 -3.15
C GLN A 61 -8.92 8.08 -1.91
N GLU A 62 -9.19 6.77 -1.95
CA GLU A 62 -9.75 6.04 -0.82
C GLU A 62 -8.81 6.06 0.40
N ILE A 63 -7.51 5.84 0.20
CA ILE A 63 -6.49 5.96 1.26
C ILE A 63 -6.54 7.34 1.93
N ARG A 64 -6.69 8.41 1.13
CA ARG A 64 -6.83 9.77 1.65
C ARG A 64 -8.14 9.99 2.41
N ASN A 65 -9.25 9.44 1.90
CA ASN A 65 -10.56 9.56 2.54
C ASN A 65 -10.58 8.86 3.92
N ARG A 66 -9.88 7.75 4.05
CA ARG A 66 -9.75 6.99 5.31
C ARG A 66 -8.76 7.59 6.30
N ALA A 67 -8.08 8.68 5.93
CA ALA A 67 -7.00 9.29 6.71
C ALA A 67 -5.89 8.27 7.09
N ILE A 68 -5.69 7.25 6.25
CA ILE A 68 -4.60 6.29 6.42
C ILE A 68 -3.30 7.03 6.16
N ARG A 69 -2.35 6.89 7.10
CA ARG A 69 -1.06 7.55 7.01
C ARG A 69 -0.25 6.97 5.86
N VAL A 70 0.12 7.83 4.90
CA VAL A 70 1.02 7.48 3.79
C VAL A 70 2.36 8.17 4.03
N MET A 71 3.45 7.41 3.95
CA MET A 71 4.79 7.97 4.03
C MET A 71 5.78 7.17 3.19
N PRO A 72 6.86 7.81 2.74
CA PRO A 72 7.97 7.12 2.08
C PRO A 72 8.51 5.98 2.96
N LEU A 73 8.92 4.89 2.32
CA LEU A 73 9.49 3.73 3.03
C LEU A 73 10.72 4.10 3.86
N CYS A 74 11.52 5.07 3.41
CA CYS A 74 12.67 5.57 4.16
C CYS A 74 12.26 6.22 5.49
N ASP A 75 11.21 7.05 5.45
CA ASP A 75 10.69 7.72 6.65
C ASP A 75 10.02 6.70 7.58
N ALA A 76 9.31 5.73 7.00
CA ALA A 76 8.75 4.62 7.74
C ALA A 76 9.84 3.88 8.52
N ALA A 77 10.89 3.46 7.82
CA ALA A 77 12.02 2.75 8.41
C ALA A 77 12.70 3.56 9.52
N ALA A 78 12.77 4.90 9.39
CA ALA A 78 13.29 5.78 10.44
C ALA A 78 12.41 5.80 11.70
N GLU A 79 11.08 5.69 11.59
CA GLU A 79 10.19 5.64 12.76
C GLU A 79 10.21 4.31 13.51
N PHE A 80 10.44 3.19 12.82
CA PHE A 80 10.58 1.87 13.46
C PHE A 80 12.03 1.49 13.77
N ALA A 81 12.99 2.31 13.34
CA ALA A 81 14.34 2.22 13.88
C ALA A 81 14.23 2.46 15.39
N PRO A 82 14.65 1.49 16.23
CA PRO A 82 14.65 1.74 17.67
C PRO A 82 15.48 3.00 17.91
N LEU A 83 14.98 3.89 18.76
CA LEU A 83 15.78 4.93 19.42
C LEU A 83 16.98 4.23 20.07
N GLY A 84 18.06 4.10 19.30
CA GLY A 84 19.32 3.50 19.69
C GLY A 84 20.33 4.62 19.89
N ASP A 85 20.29 5.15 21.10
CA ASP A 85 21.33 5.86 21.86
C ASP A 85 22.04 7.08 21.24
N SER A 86 21.72 8.25 21.83
CA SER A 86 22.55 9.45 22.08
C SER A 86 23.35 10.07 20.93
#